data_AF-A0A0C9XMH4-F1
#
_entry.id   AF-A0A0C9XMH4-F1
#
_cell.length_a   1.000
_cell.length_b   1.000
_cell.length_c   1.000
_cell.angle_alpha   90.00
_cell.angle_beta   90.00
_cell.angle_gamma   90.00
#
_symmetry.space_group_name_H-M   'P 1'
#
loop_
_entity.id
_entity.type
_entity.pdbx_description
1 polymer ?
#
loop_
_entity_poly.entity_id
_entity_poly.type
_entity_poly.pdbx_seq_one_letter_code
_entity_poly.pdbx_strand_id
1 'polypeptide(L)'
;MAAHVMNPPRHQLHWDEVIEYAFLSEFDLLRDSRQDVSWQPWTTPAACLMMDWYFKKCRALEEVQRLNVKIRHFITYIQDEDRYLHRCEEQLRATHGPLAHQISIRCNVRGRFDTLHLKHLYNISQLHGFNGTLAPSISALKATGDSGTMPSVTVPMQPASPPLPQPSNLDPQATDTVDELEEEEDIEENIVWAGCALQDIVHLTMDIEHTSGEE
;
A
#
# COMPACT_ATOMS: atom_id res chain seq x y z
N MET A 1 -47.42 -42.70 -20.95
CA MET A 1 -48.88 -42.94 -20.96
C MET A 1 -49.46 -43.46 -19.63
N ALA A 2 -48.74 -43.43 -18.49
CA ALA A 2 -49.31 -43.82 -17.19
C ALA A 2 -49.72 -42.63 -16.28
N ALA A 3 -49.25 -41.42 -16.57
CA ALA A 3 -49.46 -40.25 -15.71
C ALA A 3 -50.91 -39.72 -15.71
N HIS A 4 -51.66 -39.93 -16.79
CA HIS A 4 -53.06 -39.49 -16.93
C HIS A 4 -54.09 -40.32 -16.15
N VAL A 5 -53.68 -41.44 -15.55
CA VAL A 5 -54.59 -42.37 -14.87
C VAL A 5 -54.63 -42.12 -13.34
N MET A 6 -53.83 -41.17 -12.84
CA MET A 6 -53.84 -40.79 -11.42
C MET A 6 -54.93 -39.76 -11.13
N ASN A 7 -55.56 -39.81 -9.95
CA ASN A 7 -56.60 -38.87 -9.55
C ASN A 7 -56.18 -38.16 -8.23
N PRO A 8 -55.90 -36.84 -8.25
CA PRO A 8 -56.02 -35.94 -9.40
C PRO A 8 -54.93 -36.17 -10.46
N PRO A 9 -55.20 -35.80 -11.73
CA PRO A 9 -54.23 -35.89 -12.81
C PRO A 9 -52.98 -35.08 -12.46
N ARG A 10 -51.79 -35.68 -12.57
CA ARG A 10 -50.55 -34.93 -12.32
C ARG A 10 -50.38 -33.82 -13.37
N HIS A 11 -49.97 -32.65 -12.90
CA HIS A 11 -49.62 -31.54 -13.77
C HIS A 11 -48.50 -31.96 -14.73
N GLN A 12 -48.63 -31.64 -16.02
CA GLN A 12 -47.60 -31.94 -17.01
C GLN A 12 -46.57 -30.83 -16.99
N LEU A 13 -45.35 -31.15 -16.57
CA LEU A 13 -44.26 -30.18 -16.53
C LEU A 13 -43.82 -29.80 -17.95
N HIS A 14 -43.75 -28.50 -18.23
CA HIS A 14 -43.14 -27.99 -19.44
C HIS A 14 -41.61 -28.01 -19.32
N TRP A 15 -40.89 -28.04 -20.45
CA TRP A 15 -39.41 -28.07 -20.43
C TRP A 15 -38.79 -26.89 -19.68
N ASP A 16 -39.41 -25.70 -19.76
CA ASP A 16 -38.95 -24.51 -19.04
C ASP A 16 -39.04 -24.69 -17.52
N GLU A 17 -40.12 -25.31 -17.02
CA GLU A 17 -40.28 -25.60 -15.58
C GLU A 17 -39.26 -26.64 -15.11
N VAL A 18 -38.94 -27.64 -15.94
CA VAL A 18 -37.92 -28.65 -15.60
C VAL A 18 -36.54 -27.99 -15.46
N ILE A 19 -36.21 -27.02 -16.31
CA ILE A 19 -34.95 -26.27 -16.23
C ILE A 19 -34.93 -25.41 -14.95
N GLU A 20 -36.03 -24.71 -14.65
CA GLU A 20 -36.15 -23.90 -13.45
C GLU A 20 -36.04 -24.74 -12.17
N TYR A 21 -36.70 -25.90 -12.12
CA TYR A 21 -36.59 -26.82 -10.98
C TYR A 21 -35.21 -27.46 -10.87
N ALA A 22 -34.55 -27.78 -11.99
CA ALA A 22 -33.19 -28.29 -11.96
C ALA A 22 -32.22 -27.24 -11.40
N PHE A 23 -32.36 -25.98 -11.82
CA PHE A 23 -31.58 -24.86 -11.30
C PHE A 23 -31.81 -24.67 -9.79
N LEU A 24 -33.07 -24.62 -9.34
CA LEU A 24 -33.40 -24.51 -7.91
C LEU A 24 -32.86 -25.69 -7.09
N SER A 25 -32.93 -26.91 -7.63
CA SER A 25 -32.40 -28.10 -6.96
C SER A 25 -30.88 -28.09 -6.83
N GLU A 26 -30.16 -27.40 -7.72
CA GLU A 26 -28.71 -27.25 -7.64
C GLU A 26 -28.31 -26.34 -6.47
N PHE A 27 -29.09 -25.29 -6.17
CA PHE A 27 -28.89 -24.47 -4.97
C PHE A 27 -29.25 -25.19 -3.68
N ASP A 28 -30.34 -25.96 -3.69
CA ASP A 28 -30.71 -26.76 -2.52
C ASP A 28 -29.71 -27.90 -2.27
N LEU A 29 -29.13 -28.50 -3.31
CA LEU A 29 -28.01 -29.44 -3.18
C LEU A 29 -26.76 -28.77 -2.58
N LEU A 30 -26.47 -27.53 -2.95
CA LEU A 30 -25.42 -26.72 -2.32
C LEU A 30 -25.77 -26.31 -0.88
N ARG A 31 -27.05 -26.17 -0.54
CA ARG A 31 -27.53 -25.90 0.82
C ARG A 31 -27.42 -27.14 1.71
N ASP A 32 -27.79 -28.30 1.19
CA ASP A 32 -27.78 -29.59 1.90
C ASP A 32 -26.38 -30.20 2.02
N SER A 33 -25.44 -29.80 1.15
CA SER A 33 -24.01 -30.14 1.26
C SER A 33 -23.20 -29.17 2.15
N ARG A 34 -23.76 -28.01 2.50
CA ARG A 34 -23.13 -27.13 3.50
C ARG A 34 -23.33 -27.74 4.87
N GLN A 35 -22.23 -28.20 5.45
CA GLN A 35 -22.18 -28.39 6.89
C GLN A 35 -22.51 -27.04 7.53
N ASP A 36 -23.57 -27.00 8.35
CA ASP A 36 -23.99 -25.77 8.99
C ASP A 36 -22.89 -25.29 9.94
N VAL A 37 -22.12 -24.30 9.48
CA VAL A 37 -21.01 -23.72 10.22
C VAL A 37 -21.49 -22.64 11.19
N SER A 38 -22.78 -22.29 11.22
CA SER A 38 -23.29 -21.24 12.11
C SER A 38 -23.07 -21.56 13.58
N TRP A 39 -22.95 -22.84 13.92
CA TRP A 39 -22.68 -23.36 15.27
C TRP A 39 -21.20 -23.39 15.64
N GLN A 40 -20.31 -23.03 14.71
CA GLN A 40 -18.88 -23.07 14.99
C GLN A 40 -18.50 -21.92 15.91
N PRO A 41 -17.60 -22.12 16.89
CA PRO A 41 -17.25 -21.05 17.84
C PRO A 41 -16.76 -19.76 17.17
N TRP A 42 -16.13 -19.86 16.00
CA TRP A 42 -15.56 -18.75 15.23
C TRP A 42 -16.58 -17.95 14.40
N THR A 43 -17.84 -18.38 14.27
CA THR A 43 -18.89 -17.61 13.59
C THR A 43 -19.60 -16.63 14.50
N THR A 44 -19.36 -16.70 15.81
CA THR A 44 -19.88 -15.70 16.75
C THR A 44 -19.22 -14.34 16.47
N PRO A 45 -19.97 -13.22 16.45
CA PRO A 45 -19.39 -11.90 16.18
C PRO A 45 -18.22 -11.55 17.12
N ALA A 46 -18.33 -11.92 18.39
CA ALA A 46 -17.27 -11.76 19.37
C ALA A 46 -16.00 -12.54 19.00
N ALA A 47 -16.12 -13.80 18.56
CA ALA A 47 -14.96 -14.57 18.15
C ALA A 47 -14.34 -14.03 16.84
N CYS A 48 -15.15 -13.60 15.86
CA CYS A 48 -14.66 -12.94 14.65
C CYS A 48 -13.82 -11.71 14.99
N LEU A 49 -14.35 -10.82 15.84
CA LEU A 49 -13.63 -9.65 16.31
C LEU A 49 -12.35 -10.06 17.03
N MET A 50 -12.40 -10.97 18.00
CA MET A 50 -11.21 -11.42 18.71
C MET A 50 -10.12 -11.99 17.78
N MET A 51 -10.51 -12.74 16.75
CA MET A 51 -9.59 -13.21 15.71
C MET A 51 -8.99 -12.06 14.90
N ASP A 52 -9.81 -11.08 14.48
CA ASP A 52 -9.31 -9.91 13.74
C ASP A 52 -8.26 -9.14 14.56
N TRP A 53 -8.53 -8.92 15.85
CA TRP A 53 -7.58 -8.25 16.74
C TRP A 53 -6.30 -9.07 16.93
N TYR A 54 -6.43 -10.38 17.11
CA TYR A 54 -5.29 -11.30 17.20
C TYR A 54 -4.43 -11.24 15.94
N PHE A 55 -5.02 -11.36 14.76
CA PHE A 55 -4.28 -11.33 13.51
C PHE A 55 -3.70 -9.94 13.23
N LYS A 56 -4.42 -8.84 13.52
CA LYS A 56 -3.87 -7.48 13.43
C LYS A 56 -2.61 -7.34 14.30
N LYS A 57 -2.64 -7.87 15.53
CA LYS A 57 -1.46 -7.89 16.41
C LYS A 57 -0.32 -8.72 15.81
N CYS A 58 -0.58 -9.92 15.33
CA CYS A 58 0.44 -10.76 14.67
C CYS A 58 1.07 -10.05 13.47
N ARG A 59 0.24 -9.46 12.59
CA ARG A 59 0.68 -8.71 11.41
C ARG A 59 1.47 -7.46 11.78
N ALA A 60 1.09 -6.75 12.84
CA ALA A 60 1.86 -5.61 13.33
C ALA A 60 3.28 -6.02 13.78
N LEU A 61 3.42 -7.17 14.45
CA LEU A 61 4.74 -7.69 14.86
C LEU A 61 5.60 -8.11 13.66
N GLU A 62 5.01 -8.77 12.67
CA GLU A 62 5.68 -9.09 11.40
C GLU A 62 6.13 -7.80 10.68
N GLU A 63 5.25 -6.80 10.64
CA GLU A 63 5.52 -5.54 9.96
C GLU A 63 6.68 -4.78 10.60
N VAL A 64 6.80 -4.78 11.93
CA VAL A 64 7.96 -4.20 12.63
C VAL A 64 9.27 -4.85 12.15
N GLN A 65 9.31 -6.17 12.03
CA GLN A 65 10.50 -6.89 11.54
C GLN A 65 10.81 -6.51 10.09
N ARG A 66 9.79 -6.43 9.23
CA ARG A 66 9.94 -6.03 7.82
C ARG A 66 10.41 -4.58 7.69
N LEU A 67 9.88 -3.67 8.50
CA LEU A 67 10.28 -2.27 8.52
C LEU A 67 11.74 -2.10 8.92
N ASN A 68 12.26 -2.90 9.87
CA ASN A 68 13.69 -2.86 10.21
C ASN A 68 14.60 -3.15 9.01
N VAL A 69 14.23 -4.13 8.17
CA VAL A 69 14.96 -4.44 6.94
C VAL A 69 14.85 -3.28 5.94
N LYS A 70 13.65 -2.73 5.77
CA LYS A 70 13.40 -1.60 4.87
C LYS A 70 14.16 -0.34 5.28
N ILE A 71 14.19 0.00 6.57
CA ILE A 71 14.94 1.14 7.10
C ILE A 71 16.42 1.00 6.72
N ARG A 72 16.99 -0.19 6.92
CA ARG A 72 18.38 -0.46 6.57
C ARG A 72 18.64 -0.32 5.07
N HIS A 73 17.75 -0.86 4.23
CA HIS A 73 17.84 -0.71 2.77
C HIS A 73 17.73 0.75 2.35
N PHE A 74 16.83 1.51 2.96
CA PHE A 74 16.62 2.91 2.64
C PHE A 74 17.84 3.78 2.99
N ILE A 75 18.47 3.55 4.15
CA ILE A 75 19.75 4.21 4.51
C ILE A 75 20.84 3.88 3.50
N THR A 76 20.93 2.60 3.11
CA THR A 76 21.92 2.15 2.11
C THR A 76 21.69 2.84 0.78
N TYR A 77 20.43 2.92 0.34
CA TYR A 77 20.05 3.60 -0.89
C TYR A 77 20.43 5.07 -0.89
N ILE A 78 20.11 5.82 0.18
CA ILE A 78 20.51 7.24 0.31
C ILE A 78 22.02 7.40 0.15
N GLN A 79 22.81 6.59 0.85
CA GLN A 79 24.28 6.68 0.80
C GLN A 79 24.87 6.28 -0.55
N ASP A 80 24.33 5.23 -1.17
CA ASP A 80 24.80 4.75 -2.45
C ASP A 80 24.50 5.76 -3.55
N GLU A 81 23.31 6.34 -3.50
CA GLU A 81 22.87 7.33 -4.47
C GLU A 81 23.60 8.67 -4.35
N ASP A 82 23.78 9.19 -3.14
CA ASP A 82 24.58 10.40 -2.89
C ASP A 82 25.99 10.24 -3.48
N ARG A 83 26.61 9.10 -3.20
CA ARG A 83 27.93 8.77 -3.71
C ARG A 83 27.96 8.53 -5.23
N TYR A 84 26.89 7.99 -5.80
CA TYR A 84 26.74 7.83 -7.24
C TYR A 84 26.67 9.20 -7.93
N LEU A 85 25.82 10.10 -7.43
CA LEU A 85 25.64 11.43 -8.00
C LEU A 85 26.91 12.28 -7.90
N HIS A 86 27.62 12.23 -6.77
CA HIS A 86 28.91 12.91 -6.64
C HIS A 86 29.95 12.42 -7.64
N ARG A 87 30.04 11.10 -7.88
CA ARG A 87 30.94 10.56 -8.91
C ARG A 87 30.53 10.97 -10.32
N CYS A 88 29.24 11.01 -10.61
CA CYS A 88 28.72 11.53 -11.88
C CYS A 88 29.13 13.00 -12.08
N GLU A 89 29.00 13.82 -11.03
CA GLU A 89 29.41 15.22 -11.06
C GLU A 89 30.91 15.36 -11.34
N GLU A 90 31.76 14.58 -10.65
CA GLU A 90 33.21 14.58 -10.85
C GLU A 90 33.60 14.21 -12.29
N GLN A 91 33.01 13.15 -12.85
CA GLN A 91 33.24 12.73 -14.23
C GLN A 91 32.81 13.80 -15.25
N LEU A 92 31.66 14.44 -15.00
CA LEU A 92 31.12 15.45 -15.89
C LEU A 92 31.80 16.81 -15.75
N ARG A 93 32.40 17.12 -14.60
CA ARG A 93 33.12 18.39 -14.42
C ARG A 93 34.27 18.53 -15.43
N ALA A 94 34.89 17.42 -15.82
CA ALA A 94 35.94 17.39 -16.84
C ALA A 94 35.41 17.44 -18.28
N THR A 95 34.19 16.94 -18.53
CA THR A 95 33.66 16.70 -19.89
C THR A 95 32.61 17.75 -20.31
N HIS A 96 31.71 18.12 -19.40
CA HIS A 96 30.56 18.98 -19.67
C HIS A 96 30.10 19.77 -18.42
N GLY A 97 30.69 20.96 -18.23
CA GLY A 97 30.45 21.84 -17.08
C GLY A 97 28.98 22.18 -16.79
N PRO A 98 28.13 22.52 -17.78
CA PRO A 98 26.73 22.86 -17.52
C PRO A 98 25.92 21.69 -16.93
N LEU A 99 26.17 20.46 -17.40
CA LEU A 99 25.49 19.28 -16.89
C LEU A 99 25.98 18.90 -15.48
N ALA A 100 27.28 19.06 -15.22
CA ALA A 100 27.82 18.92 -13.87
C ALA A 100 27.18 19.92 -12.89
N HIS A 101 26.96 21.17 -13.32
CA HIS A 101 26.26 22.16 -12.51
C HIS A 101 24.81 21.77 -12.22
N GLN A 102 24.08 21.26 -13.22
CA GLN A 102 22.72 20.75 -13.02
C GLN A 102 22.66 19.59 -12.02
N ILE A 103 23.62 18.66 -12.11
CA ILE A 103 23.74 17.56 -11.14
C ILE A 103 24.02 18.10 -9.75
N SER A 104 24.94 19.06 -9.60
CA SER A 104 25.24 19.70 -8.32
C SER A 104 24.00 20.34 -7.67
N ILE A 105 23.17 21.04 -8.45
CA ILE A 105 21.89 21.58 -7.96
C ILE A 105 20.97 20.44 -7.48
N ARG A 106 20.87 19.36 -8.26
CA ARG A 106 20.05 18.19 -7.90
C ARG A 106 20.54 17.53 -6.60
N CYS A 107 21.85 17.35 -6.44
CA CYS A 107 22.45 16.84 -5.21
C CYS A 107 22.08 17.73 -4.01
N ASN A 108 22.20 19.05 -4.15
CA ASN A 108 21.87 19.98 -3.07
C ASN A 108 20.39 19.92 -2.65
N VAL A 109 19.46 19.84 -3.61
CA VAL A 109 18.04 19.70 -3.31
C VAL A 109 17.78 18.39 -2.59
N ARG A 110 18.36 17.29 -3.09
CA ARG A 110 18.13 15.96 -2.53
C ARG A 110 18.73 15.77 -1.14
N GLY A 111 19.96 16.25 -0.93
CA GLY A 111 20.63 16.20 0.37
C GLY A 111 19.80 16.85 1.49
N ARG A 112 19.00 17.89 1.17
CA ARG A 112 18.06 18.47 2.14
C ARG A 112 17.00 17.46 2.57
N PHE A 113 16.37 16.76 1.64
CA PHE A 113 15.40 15.71 1.96
C PHE A 113 16.05 14.54 2.67
N ASP A 114 17.24 14.11 2.24
CA ASP A 114 17.98 13.03 2.85
C ASP A 114 18.30 13.32 4.32
N THR A 115 18.68 14.56 4.66
CA THR A 115 18.87 14.95 6.07
C THR A 115 17.59 14.87 6.88
N LEU A 116 16.44 15.25 6.32
CA LEU A 116 15.13 15.14 6.98
C LEU A 116 14.74 13.67 7.18
N HIS A 117 14.93 12.83 6.16
CA HIS A 117 14.67 11.41 6.23
C HIS A 117 15.55 10.73 7.29
N LEU A 118 16.86 11.00 7.29
CA LEU A 118 17.78 10.45 8.28
C LEU A 118 17.44 10.91 9.71
N LYS A 119 16.99 12.16 9.89
CA LYS A 119 16.49 12.65 11.18
C LYS A 119 15.24 11.87 11.63
N HIS A 120 14.30 11.61 10.73
CA HIS A 120 13.11 10.84 11.05
C HIS A 120 13.46 9.38 11.41
N LEU A 121 14.36 8.75 10.67
CA LEU A 121 14.86 7.41 11.00
C LEU A 121 15.59 7.38 12.34
N TYR A 122 16.34 8.43 12.66
CA TYR A 122 16.94 8.57 13.99
C TYR A 122 15.86 8.62 15.08
N ASN A 123 14.82 9.42 14.90
CA ASN A 123 13.70 9.46 15.87
C ASN A 123 13.02 8.09 16.02
N ILE A 124 12.81 7.35 14.92
CA ILE A 124 12.27 5.98 14.97
C ILE A 124 13.18 5.07 15.81
N SER A 125 14.50 5.19 15.69
CA SER A 125 15.44 4.39 16.49
C SER A 125 15.41 4.70 17.99
N GLN A 126 14.86 5.86 18.38
CA GLN A 126 14.68 6.23 19.79
C GLN A 126 13.35 5.73 20.39
N LEU A 127 12.45 5.16 19.58
CA LEU A 127 11.19 4.62 20.08
C LEU A 127 11.42 3.38 20.94
N HIS A 128 10.66 3.27 22.03
CA HIS A 128 10.67 2.09 22.89
C HIS A 128 10.24 0.85 22.08
N GLY A 129 11.05 -0.21 22.11
CA GLY A 129 10.79 -1.45 21.36
C GLY A 129 11.42 -1.50 19.97
N PHE A 130 12.18 -0.47 19.56
CA PHE A 130 13.00 -0.56 18.35
C PHE A 130 14.11 -1.60 18.53
N ASN A 131 14.17 -2.56 17.60
CA ASN A 131 15.18 -3.62 17.56
C ASN A 131 15.90 -3.68 16.19
N GLY A 132 15.79 -2.59 15.41
CA GLY A 132 16.46 -2.47 14.11
C GLY A 132 17.88 -1.94 14.25
N THR A 133 18.53 -1.66 13.12
CA THR A 133 19.84 -1.01 13.09
C THR A 133 19.86 0.06 12.01
N LEU A 134 20.42 1.22 12.33
CA LEU A 134 20.62 2.32 11.37
C LEU A 134 21.94 2.20 10.60
N ALA A 135 22.70 1.12 10.80
CA ALA A 135 23.94 0.87 10.11
C ALA A 135 23.65 0.50 8.65
N PRO A 136 24.30 1.16 7.68
CA PRO A 136 24.16 0.83 6.26
C PRO A 136 24.45 -0.65 6.00
N SER A 137 23.75 -1.21 5.01
CA SER A 137 24.09 -2.52 4.46
C SER A 137 25.00 -2.35 3.25
N ILE A 138 25.47 -3.47 2.71
CA ILE A 138 26.11 -3.53 1.40
C ILE A 138 25.00 -3.73 0.36
N SER A 139 24.94 -2.88 -0.66
CA SER A 139 24.01 -3.12 -1.77
C SER A 139 24.36 -4.42 -2.50
N ALA A 140 23.39 -5.32 -2.58
CA ALA A 140 23.48 -6.59 -3.29
C ALA A 140 23.29 -6.43 -4.81
N LEU A 141 22.58 -5.37 -5.24
CA LEU A 141 22.31 -5.07 -6.64
C LEU A 141 23.37 -4.08 -7.14
N LYS A 142 24.13 -4.51 -8.15
CA LYS A 142 25.17 -3.71 -8.83
C LYS A 142 25.00 -3.81 -10.34
N ALA A 143 23.76 -3.66 -10.81
CA ALA A 143 23.50 -3.58 -12.24
C ALA A 143 24.04 -2.25 -12.80
N THR A 144 24.30 -2.22 -14.11
CA THR A 144 24.72 -1.00 -14.79
C THR A 144 23.63 0.07 -14.67
N GLY A 145 23.97 1.23 -14.10
CA GLY A 145 23.02 2.32 -13.85
C GLY A 145 22.38 2.31 -12.46
N ASP A 146 22.63 1.29 -11.64
CA ASP A 146 22.19 1.26 -10.24
C ASP A 146 23.09 2.12 -9.34
N SER A 147 22.53 2.70 -8.29
CA SER A 147 23.23 3.60 -7.35
C SER A 147 24.42 2.91 -6.66
N GLY A 148 24.37 1.59 -6.49
CA GLY A 148 25.47 0.79 -5.93
C GLY A 148 26.68 0.59 -6.85
N THR A 149 26.59 1.00 -8.13
CA THR A 149 27.58 0.73 -9.18
C THR A 149 28.43 1.96 -9.49
N MET A 150 29.60 1.78 -10.12
CA MET A 150 30.36 2.89 -10.69
C MET A 150 29.59 3.54 -11.84
N PRO A 151 29.42 4.87 -11.85
CA PRO A 151 28.84 5.55 -13.00
C PRO A 151 29.79 5.50 -14.21
N SER A 152 29.20 5.33 -15.39
CA SER A 152 29.86 5.52 -16.67
C SER A 152 29.04 6.56 -17.44
N VAL A 153 29.34 7.84 -17.21
CA VAL A 153 28.60 8.92 -17.85
C VAL A 153 29.11 9.11 -19.27
N THR A 154 28.22 8.90 -20.25
CA THR A 154 28.47 9.22 -21.66
C THR A 154 27.56 10.38 -22.04
N VAL A 155 28.14 11.53 -22.43
CA VAL A 155 27.37 12.67 -22.95
C VAL A 155 27.06 12.38 -24.42
N PRO A 156 25.79 12.22 -24.83
CA PRO A 156 25.45 12.11 -26.23
C PRO A 156 25.89 13.39 -26.94
N MET A 157 26.75 13.26 -27.94
CA MET A 157 27.19 14.38 -28.76
C MET A 157 25.94 14.95 -29.46
N GLN A 158 25.52 16.16 -29.10
CA GLN A 158 24.38 16.80 -29.74
C GLN A 158 24.70 16.99 -31.24
N PRO A 159 23.87 16.50 -32.18
CA PRO A 159 23.97 16.94 -33.56
C PRO A 159 23.71 18.45 -33.59
N ALA A 160 24.55 19.20 -34.30
CA ALA A 160 24.50 20.65 -34.36
C ALA A 160 23.08 21.13 -34.69
N SER A 161 22.47 21.91 -33.78
CA SER A 161 21.19 22.57 -34.04
C SER A 161 21.35 23.51 -35.24
N PRO A 162 20.46 23.49 -36.25
CA PRO A 162 20.44 24.53 -37.27
C PRO A 162 20.16 25.89 -36.63
N PRO A 163 20.69 26.99 -37.20
CA PRO A 163 20.60 28.32 -36.61
C PRO A 163 19.13 28.75 -36.43
N LEU A 164 18.81 29.25 -35.23
CA LEU A 164 17.49 29.76 -34.88
C LEU A 164 17.12 30.96 -35.79
N PRO A 165 15.91 31.00 -36.37
CA PRO A 165 15.38 32.21 -36.99
C PRO A 165 15.20 33.31 -35.94
N GLN A 166 15.62 34.53 -36.27
CA GLN A 166 15.46 35.70 -35.42
C GLN A 166 13.97 36.02 -35.14
N PRO A 167 13.65 36.62 -33.97
CA PRO A 167 12.29 36.77 -33.51
C PRO A 167 11.56 37.83 -34.36
N SER A 168 10.53 37.40 -35.08
CA SER A 168 9.51 38.29 -35.62
C SER A 168 8.29 38.25 -34.69
N ASN A 169 7.88 39.43 -34.27
CA ASN A 169 6.86 39.75 -33.26
C ASN A 169 5.61 38.85 -33.32
N LEU A 170 5.20 38.31 -32.17
CA LEU A 170 3.88 37.74 -31.93
C LEU A 170 3.42 38.08 -30.50
N ASP A 171 2.14 38.44 -30.42
CA ASP A 171 1.43 39.13 -29.34
C ASP A 171 1.45 38.44 -27.95
N PRO A 172 1.32 39.23 -26.86
CA PRO A 172 1.25 38.75 -25.49
C PRO A 172 -0.20 38.40 -25.09
N GLN A 173 -0.63 37.16 -25.31
CA GLN A 173 -1.76 36.62 -24.56
C GLN A 173 -1.72 35.09 -24.47
N ALA A 174 -1.18 34.57 -23.38
CA ALA A 174 -1.56 33.28 -22.82
C ALA A 174 -1.27 33.34 -21.33
N THR A 175 -2.32 33.63 -20.58
CA THR A 175 -2.35 33.69 -19.14
C THR A 175 -2.17 32.29 -18.55
N ASP A 176 -1.27 32.26 -17.58
CA ASP A 176 -1.18 31.35 -16.44
C ASP A 176 -2.53 30.73 -16.02
N THR A 177 -2.61 29.41 -15.99
CA THR A 177 -3.63 28.67 -15.23
C THR A 177 -2.93 27.52 -14.53
N VAL A 178 -2.60 27.77 -13.26
CA VAL A 178 -2.16 26.78 -12.29
C VAL A 178 -3.42 26.03 -11.85
N ASP A 179 -3.51 24.72 -12.15
CA ASP A 179 -4.58 23.88 -11.59
C ASP A 179 -4.25 23.58 -10.12
N GLU A 180 -5.12 24.08 -9.26
CA GLU A 180 -5.20 23.89 -7.81
C GLU A 180 -5.57 22.43 -7.49
N LEU A 181 -4.83 21.81 -6.56
CA LEU A 181 -5.15 20.51 -5.97
C LEU A 181 -5.95 20.74 -4.68
N GLU A 182 -7.21 20.36 -4.67
CA GLU A 182 -8.02 20.24 -3.44
C GLU A 182 -8.59 18.83 -3.34
N GLU A 183 -8.04 18.00 -2.45
CA GLU A 183 -8.73 16.85 -1.87
C GLU A 183 -8.29 16.71 -0.40
N GLU A 184 -9.04 17.32 0.51
CA GLU A 184 -8.87 17.13 1.94
C GLU A 184 -10.26 17.04 2.59
N GLU A 185 -10.84 15.84 2.59
CA GLU A 185 -12.00 15.53 3.43
C GLU A 185 -12.17 14.01 3.60
N ASP A 186 -11.55 13.40 4.63
CA ASP A 186 -12.02 12.11 5.17
C ASP A 186 -11.43 11.72 6.54
N ILE A 187 -11.17 12.69 7.43
CA ILE A 187 -10.56 12.41 8.75
C ILE A 187 -11.62 12.40 9.87
N GLU A 188 -12.78 13.04 9.67
CA GLU A 188 -13.73 13.26 10.77
C GLU A 188 -14.66 12.06 11.04
N GLU A 189 -14.98 11.24 10.03
CA GLU A 189 -15.91 10.10 10.21
C GLU A 189 -15.28 8.93 10.99
N ASN A 190 -13.94 8.81 10.99
CA ASN A 190 -13.23 7.70 11.63
C ASN A 190 -13.10 7.84 13.17
N ILE A 191 -13.24 9.06 13.71
CA ILE A 191 -13.10 9.29 15.17
C ILE A 191 -14.38 8.89 15.90
N VAL A 192 -15.55 9.12 15.30
CA VAL A 192 -16.85 8.83 15.92
C VAL A 192 -17.07 7.32 16.07
N TRP A 193 -16.65 6.53 15.08
CA TRP A 193 -16.76 5.07 15.12
C TRP A 193 -15.86 4.42 16.18
N ALA A 194 -14.65 4.95 16.36
CA ALA A 194 -13.72 4.45 17.38
C ALA A 194 -14.20 4.73 18.82
N GLY A 195 -14.93 5.83 19.04
CA GLY A 195 -15.50 6.19 20.34
C GLY A 195 -16.61 5.24 20.78
N CYS A 196 -17.53 4.89 19.87
CA CYS A 196 -18.67 4.02 20.19
C CYS A 196 -18.22 2.57 20.49
N ALA A 197 -17.26 2.03 19.75
CA ALA A 197 -16.80 0.65 19.93
C ALA A 197 -16.11 0.41 21.30
N LEU A 198 -15.48 1.43 21.88
CA LEU A 198 -14.85 1.32 23.20
C LEU A 198 -15.88 1.34 24.34
N GLN A 199 -17.01 2.02 24.15
CA GLN A 199 -18.06 2.11 25.16
C GLN A 199 -18.81 0.76 25.31
N ASP A 200 -19.01 0.04 24.21
CA ASP A 200 -19.62 -1.29 24.20
C ASP A 200 -18.73 -2.36 24.89
N ILE A 201 -17.41 -2.24 24.78
CA ILE A 201 -16.46 -3.16 25.44
C ILE A 201 -16.48 -2.97 26.97
N VAL A 202 -16.59 -1.73 27.45
CA VAL A 202 -16.66 -1.47 28.90
C VAL A 202 -17.95 -2.05 29.48
N HIS A 203 -19.09 -1.87 28.80
CA HIS A 203 -20.37 -2.45 29.24
C HIS A 203 -20.32 -3.99 29.28
N LEU A 204 -19.75 -4.63 28.26
CA LEU A 204 -19.63 -6.09 28.23
C LEU A 204 -18.74 -6.64 29.37
N THR A 205 -17.67 -5.91 29.75
CA THR A 205 -16.81 -6.33 30.86
C THR A 205 -17.45 -6.16 32.24
N MET A 206 -18.35 -5.18 32.41
CA MET A 206 -19.08 -4.99 33.67
C MET A 206 -20.20 -6.02 33.86
N ASP A 207 -20.81 -6.50 32.77
CA ASP A 207 -21.85 -7.53 32.83
C ASP A 207 -21.30 -8.92 33.15
N ILE A 208 -20.04 -9.20 32.80
CA ILE A 208 -19.37 -10.49 33.07
C ILE A 208 -19.02 -10.65 34.56
N GLU A 209 -18.79 -9.56 35.31
CA GLU A 209 -18.47 -9.63 36.75
C GLU A 209 -19.72 -9.80 37.63
N HIS A 210 -20.92 -9.55 37.12
CA HIS A 210 -22.16 -9.68 37.89
C HIS A 210 -22.84 -11.06 37.80
N THR A 211 -22.41 -11.97 36.91
CA THR A 211 -23.04 -13.30 36.75
C THR A 211 -22.24 -14.45 37.34
N SER A 212 -21.11 -14.21 38.03
CA SER A 212 -20.28 -15.27 38.62
C SER A 212 -20.50 -15.47 40.13
N GLY A 213 -21.63 -15.03 40.67
CA GLY A 213 -21.91 -15.09 42.09
C GLY A 213 -23.39 -15.22 42.41
N GLU A 214 -24.03 -16.30 41.96
CA GLU A 214 -25.19 -16.89 42.64
C GLU A 214 -25.41 -18.34 42.15
N GLU A 215 -25.45 -19.25 43.13
CA GLU A 215 -25.63 -20.73 43.14
C GLU A 215 -24.42 -21.65 42.88
#